data_AF-A0AB39V0S6-F1
#
_entry.id   AF-A0AB39V0S6-F1
#
_cell.length_a   1.000
_cell.length_b   1.000
_cell.length_c   1.000
_cell.angle_alpha   90.00
_cell.angle_beta   90.00
_cell.angle_gamma   90.00
#
_symmetry.space_group_name_H-M   'P 1'
#
loop_
_entity.id
_entity.type
_entity.pdbx_description
1 polymer ?
#
loop_
_entity_poly.entity_id
_entity_poly.type
_entity_poly.pdbx_seq_one_letter_code
_entity_poly.pdbx_strand_id
1 'polypeptide(L)' 'MRLKAIKLAGFKSFVDPTTVSFPTNMSAIVGPNGCGKSNIIDAVRWVMGSLRPATCAANP' A
#
# COMPACT_ATOMS: atom_id res chain seq x y z
N MET A 1 6.42 15.57 -8.86
CA MET A 1 6.35 14.84 -7.57
C MET A 1 6.60 13.36 -7.86
N ARG A 2 7.47 12.66 -7.11
CA ARG A 2 7.79 11.23 -7.35
C ARG A 2 7.73 10.46 -6.04
N LEU A 3 7.12 9.27 -6.06
CA LEU A 3 7.14 8.35 -4.94
C LEU A 3 8.57 7.78 -4.80
N LYS A 4 9.24 8.01 -3.67
CA LYS A 4 10.59 7.46 -3.41
C LYS A 4 10.52 6.08 -2.77
N ALA A 5 9.68 5.93 -1.77
CA ALA A 5 9.45 4.68 -1.04
C ALA A 5 8.08 4.73 -0.37
N ILE A 6 7.50 3.57 -0.14
CA ILE A 6 6.32 3.38 0.70
C ILE A 6 6.74 2.45 1.85
N LYS A 7 6.39 2.83 3.07
CA LYS A 7 6.48 1.96 4.24
C LYS A 7 5.07 1.57 4.66
N LEU A 8 4.77 0.28 4.61
CA LEU A 8 3.49 -0.31 5.01
C LEU A 8 3.69 -0.99 6.35
N ALA A 9 2.88 -0.68 7.35
CA ALA A 9 2.86 -1.38 8.63
C ALA A 9 1.42 -1.39 9.14
N GLY A 10 0.92 -2.55 9.57
CA GLY A 10 -0.45 -2.71 10.06
C GLY A 10 -1.53 -2.46 9.00
N PHE A 11 -1.22 -2.55 7.70
CA PHE A 11 -2.19 -2.27 6.62
C PHE A 11 -2.80 -3.57 6.07
N LYS A 12 -4.01 -3.90 6.52
CA LYS A 12 -4.79 -5.08 6.08
C LYS A 12 -4.00 -6.38 6.19
N SER A 13 -3.45 -6.88 5.08
CA SER A 13 -2.65 -8.12 5.06
C SER A 13 -1.16 -7.89 5.36
N PHE A 14 -0.69 -6.64 5.45
CA PHE A 14 0.68 -6.29 5.80
C PHE A 14 0.78 -6.00 7.30
N VAL A 15 0.81 -7.08 8.10
CA VAL A 15 1.05 -7.00 9.55
C VAL A 15 2.48 -6.57 9.81
N ASP A 16 3.44 -7.18 9.12
CA ASP A 16 4.85 -6.86 9.24
C ASP A 16 5.25 -5.60 8.47
N PRO A 17 6.15 -4.76 9.05
CA PRO A 17 6.61 -3.55 8.41
C PRO A 17 7.39 -3.86 7.12
N THR A 18 6.80 -3.52 5.98
CA THR A 18 7.36 -3.77 4.66
C THR A 18 7.69 -2.43 3.98
N THR A 19 8.94 -2.27 3.55
CA THR A 19 9.38 -1.06 2.82
C THR A 19 9.56 -1.40 1.36
N VAL A 20 8.80 -0.74 0.49
CA VAL A 20 8.88 -0.88 -0.96
C VAL A 20 9.54 0.38 -1.53
N SER A 21 10.71 0.23 -2.15
CA SER A 21 11.44 1.32 -2.78
C SER A 21 11.08 1.44 -4.27
N PHE A 22 10.98 2.69 -4.76
CA PHE A 22 10.66 3.01 -6.15
C PHE A 22 11.82 3.83 -6.77
N PRO A 23 12.90 3.15 -7.21
CA PRO A 23 14.09 3.83 -7.69
C PRO A 23 13.90 4.47 -9.07
N THR A 24 13.07 3.85 -9.92
CA THR A 24 12.83 4.20 -11.32
C THR A 24 11.53 4.98 -11.49
N ASN A 25 11.32 5.57 -12.67
CA ASN A 25 10.07 6.27 -13.02
C ASN A 25 8.90 5.29 -13.23
N MET A 26 9.19 4.01 -13.46
CA MET A 26 8.20 2.95 -13.66
C MET A 26 8.62 1.72 -12.86
N SER A 27 7.75 1.25 -11.97
CA SER A 27 7.96 0.04 -11.17
C SER A 27 6.69 -0.81 -11.23
N ALA A 28 6.84 -2.12 -11.34
CA ALA A 28 5.75 -3.07 -11.38
C ALA A 28 5.71 -3.90 -10.09
N ILE A 29 4.52 -4.12 -9.55
CA ILE A 29 4.29 -4.98 -8.39
C ILE A 29 3.70 -6.30 -8.90
N VAL A 30 4.44 -7.40 -8.75
CA VAL A 30 4.05 -8.74 -9.20
C VAL A 30 4.10 -9.75 -8.06
N GLY A 31 3.40 -10.86 -8.20
CA GLY A 31 3.38 -11.93 -7.20
C GLY A 31 2.09 -12.76 -7.22
N PRO A 32 2.01 -13.83 -6.40
CA PRO A 32 0.86 -14.74 -6.36
C PRO A 32 -0.46 -14.04 -6.00
N ASN A 33 -1.58 -14.59 -6.43
CA ASN A 33 -2.90 -14.12 -6.01
C ASN A 33 -3.05 -14.26 -4.50
N GLY A 34 -3.59 -13.23 -3.83
CA GLY A 34 -3.72 -13.19 -2.37
C GLY A 34 -2.53 -12.60 -1.61
N CYS A 35 -1.37 -12.35 -2.23
CA CYS A 35 -0.18 -11.78 -1.57
C CYS A 35 -0.30 -10.27 -1.22
N GLY A 36 -1.50 -9.69 -1.25
CA GLY A 36 -1.72 -8.30 -0.83
C GLY A 36 -1.29 -7.20 -1.82
N LYS A 37 -0.95 -7.53 -3.07
CA LYS A 37 -0.54 -6.54 -4.09
C LYS A 37 -1.52 -5.36 -4.25
N SER A 38 -2.82 -5.66 -4.34
CA SER A 38 -3.85 -4.62 -4.43
C SER A 38 -3.92 -3.75 -3.18
N ASN A 39 -3.62 -4.32 -2.00
CA ASN A 39 -3.58 -3.57 -0.75
C ASN A 39 -2.46 -2.52 -0.76
N ILE A 40 -1.34 -2.75 -1.46
CA ILE A 40 -0.27 -1.73 -1.60
C ILE A 40 -0.82 -0.50 -2.31
N ILE A 41 -1.55 -0.70 -3.40
CA ILE A 41 -2.15 0.39 -4.19
C ILE A 41 -3.27 1.07 -3.38
N ASP A 42 -4.08 0.29 -2.66
CA ASP A 42 -5.13 0.84 -1.79
C ASP A 42 -4.55 1.70 -0.67
N ALA A 43 -3.42 1.29 -0.06
CA ALA A 43 -2.70 2.09 0.93
C ALA A 43 -2.20 3.41 0.33
N VAL A 44 -1.62 3.38 -0.87
CA VAL A 44 -1.16 4.60 -1.56
C VAL A 44 -2.34 5.53 -1.84
N ARG A 45 -3.46 5.01 -2.35
CA ARG A 45 -4.66 5.81 -2.59
C ARG A 45 -5.26 6.35 -1.29
N TRP A 46 -5.17 5.60 -0.19
CA TRP A 46 -5.60 6.04 1.13
C TRP A 46 -4.76 7.21 1.65
N VAL A 47 -3.42 7.09 1.62
CA VAL A 47 -2.50 8.17 2.06
C VAL A 47 -2.63 9.43 1.19
N MET A 48 -2.90 9.27 -0.11
CA MET A 48 -3.14 10.40 -1.02
C MET A 48 -4.54 11.04 -0.86
N GLY A 49 -5.39 10.55 0.06
CA GLY A 49 -6.71 11.12 0.34
C GLY A 49 -7.80 10.72 -0.67
N SER A 50 -7.55 9.74 -1.53
CA SER A 50 -8.51 9.27 -2.54
C SER A 50 -9.48 8.21 -2.01
N LEU A 51 -9.19 7.53 -0.90
CA LEU A 51 -10.13 6.63 -0.22
C LEU A 51 -10.70 7.30 1.03
N ARG A 52 -12.03 7.31 1.14
CA ARG A 52 -12.74 7.74 2.36
C ARG A 52 -12.43 6.77 3.52
N PRO A 53 -12.30 7.25 4.77
CA PRO A 53 -12.02 6.40 5.93
C PRO A 53 -13.09 5.33 6.24
N ALA A 54 -14.28 5.42 5.64
CA ALA A 54 -15.40 4.52 5.89
C ALA A 54 -15.14 3.04 5.53
N THR A 55 -14.21 2.74 4.61
CA THR A 55 -13.86 1.36 4.23
C THR A 55 -12.72 0.75 5.04
N CYS A 56 -12.04 1.53 5.88
CA CYS A 56 -10.97 1.05 6.78
C CYS A 56 -11.42 0.93 8.24
N ALA A 57 -12.70 1.11 8.54
CA ALA A 57 -13.28 0.89 9.87
C ALA A 57 -13.41 -0.62 10.18
N ALA A 58 -12.28 -1.27 10.37
CA ALA A 58 -12.11 -2.48 11.17
C ALA A 58 -10.72 -2.30 11.81
N ASN A 59 -10.56 -1.90 13.07
CA ASN A 59 -11.32 -2.15 14.31
C ASN A 59 -11.24 -0.88 15.22
N PRO A 60 -11.96 -0.79 16.37
CA PRO A 60 -11.91 0.36 17.28
C PRO A 60 -10.54 0.55 17.95
#